data_AF-A0A8J8FK61-F1
#
_entry.id   AF-A0A8J8FK61-F1
#
_cell.length_a   1.000
_cell.length_b   1.000
_cell.length_c   1.000
_cell.angle_alpha   90.00
_cell.angle_beta   90.00
_cell.angle_gamma   90.00
#
_symmetry.space_group_name_H-M   'P 1'
#
loop_
_entity.id
_entity.type
_entity.pdbx_description
1 polymer ?
#
loop_
_entity_poly.entity_id
_entity_poly.type
_entity_poly.pdbx_seq_one_letter_code
_entity_poly.pdbx_strand_id
1 'polypeptide(L)'
;MTEKIKDIVTQIDREIRKEKSFDFHVISYDGCRLTIAGSTDLTYYHKLEIIFDDVFFVSGVFGGWHSDTERVVFSLPDNEKDLNQKFEIEQGYELFIFKADDYKNDFIIAAKTLSFNTDTVFYYDRRDLKENERIS
;
A
#
# COMPACT_ATOMS: atom_id res chain seq x y z
N MET A 1 2.38 -1.60 18.89
CA MET A 1 2.64 -0.34 18.19
C MET A 1 4.05 0.19 18.41
N THR A 2 4.90 0.00 17.40
CA THR A 2 6.28 0.48 17.38
C THR A 2 6.32 1.85 16.71
N GLU A 3 6.96 2.87 17.31
CA GLU A 3 7.05 4.22 16.72
C GLU A 3 7.57 4.21 15.27
N LYS A 4 8.46 3.25 14.95
CA LYS A 4 8.96 2.99 13.59
C LYS A 4 7.86 2.74 12.55
N ILE A 5 6.77 2.04 12.89
CA ILE A 5 5.69 1.74 11.94
C ILE A 5 4.92 3.01 11.60
N LYS A 6 4.61 3.84 12.60
CA LYS A 6 3.94 5.14 12.38
C LYS A 6 4.76 6.04 11.46
N ASP A 7 6.08 6.08 11.65
CA ASP A 7 6.98 6.85 10.80
C ASP A 7 6.94 6.37 9.34
N ILE A 8 6.91 5.05 9.13
CA ILE A 8 6.80 4.45 7.79
C ILE A 8 5.45 4.78 7.15
N VAL A 9 4.34 4.59 7.88
CA VAL A 9 2.99 4.93 7.40
C VAL A 9 2.90 6.40 7.00
N THR A 10 3.44 7.30 7.84
CA THR A 10 3.45 8.74 7.56
C THR A 10 4.30 9.09 6.34
N GLN A 11 5.42 8.40 6.14
CA GLN A 11 6.26 8.59 4.95
C GLN A 11 5.53 8.12 3.69
N ILE A 12 4.93 6.93 3.71
CA ILE A 12 4.16 6.40 2.57
C ILE A 12 3.02 7.35 2.20
N ASP A 13 2.21 7.78 3.17
CA ASP A 13 1.11 8.72 2.92
C ASP A 13 1.62 10.08 2.39
N ARG A 14 2.78 10.54 2.85
CA ARG A 14 3.43 11.74 2.30
C ARG A 14 3.86 11.54 0.85
N GLU A 15 4.42 10.38 0.50
CA GLU A 15 4.80 10.07 -0.89
C GLU A 15 3.58 10.06 -1.81
N ILE A 16 2.49 9.42 -1.37
CA ILE A 16 1.21 9.39 -2.11
C ILE A 16 0.68 10.81 -2.34
N ARG A 17 0.70 11.66 -1.31
CA ARG A 17 0.15 13.03 -1.36
C ARG A 17 1.04 14.07 -2.04
N LYS A 18 2.19 13.68 -2.61
CA LYS A 18 2.96 14.58 -3.49
C LYS A 18 2.24 14.84 -4.81
N GLU A 19 1.44 13.88 -5.24
CA GLU A 19 0.64 13.95 -6.47
C GLU A 19 -0.80 14.31 -6.12
N LYS A 20 -1.59 14.83 -7.07
CA LYS A 20 -3.00 15.22 -6.86
C LYS A 20 -4.00 14.05 -6.86
N SER A 21 -3.55 12.91 -7.36
CA SER A 21 -4.33 11.70 -7.48
C SER A 21 -3.37 10.53 -7.58
N PHE A 22 -3.77 9.37 -7.06
CA PHE A 22 -2.93 8.19 -7.08
C PHE A 22 -3.79 6.95 -7.33
N ASP A 23 -3.36 6.14 -8.30
CA ASP A 23 -3.94 4.85 -8.57
C ASP A 23 -3.09 3.77 -7.93
N PHE A 24 -3.75 2.70 -7.50
CA PHE A 24 -3.12 1.56 -6.87
C PHE A 24 -3.65 0.25 -7.46
N HIS A 25 -2.85 -0.81 -7.38
CA HIS A 25 -3.33 -2.18 -7.55
C HIS A 25 -2.42 -3.18 -6.84
N VAL A 26 -2.93 -4.40 -6.61
CA VAL A 26 -2.13 -5.51 -6.11
C VAL A 26 -1.28 -6.05 -7.26
N ILE A 27 0.06 -6.00 -7.13
CA ILE A 27 0.97 -6.57 -8.14
C ILE A 27 1.31 -8.03 -7.87
N SER A 28 1.40 -8.42 -6.60
CA SER A 28 1.76 -9.78 -6.22
C SER A 28 1.27 -10.13 -4.83
N TYR A 29 0.92 -11.41 -4.67
CA TYR A 29 0.72 -12.04 -3.38
C TYR A 29 1.17 -13.50 -3.47
N ASP A 30 2.12 -13.90 -2.65
CA ASP A 30 2.72 -15.24 -2.67
C ASP A 30 2.21 -16.17 -1.56
N GLY A 31 1.21 -15.73 -0.80
CA GLY A 31 0.69 -16.42 0.39
C GLY A 31 1.24 -15.87 1.71
N CYS A 32 2.31 -15.08 1.68
CA CYS A 32 2.88 -14.45 2.87
C CYS A 32 3.15 -12.96 2.66
N ARG A 33 3.70 -12.59 1.51
CA ARG A 33 4.05 -11.22 1.14
C ARG A 33 3.03 -10.67 0.15
N LEU A 34 2.48 -9.50 0.46
CA LEU A 34 1.63 -8.71 -0.43
C LEU A 34 2.39 -7.47 -0.88
N THR A 35 2.38 -7.20 -2.18
CA THR A 35 2.90 -5.94 -2.71
C THR A 35 1.81 -5.20 -3.48
N ILE A 36 1.60 -3.95 -3.08
CA ILE A 36 0.70 -3.01 -3.74
C ILE A 36 1.56 -1.98 -4.46
N ALA A 37 1.35 -1.84 -5.76
CA ALA A 37 1.95 -0.76 -6.53
C ALA A 37 1.04 0.46 -6.51
N GLY A 38 1.63 1.65 -6.57
CA GLY A 38 0.89 2.87 -6.82
C GLY A 38 1.66 3.86 -7.70
N SER A 39 0.91 4.63 -8.48
CA SER A 39 1.42 5.68 -9.35
C SER A 39 0.30 6.59 -9.86
N THR A 40 0.68 7.66 -10.56
CA THR A 40 -0.25 8.50 -11.34
C THR A 40 -0.60 7.88 -12.69
N ASP A 41 0.17 6.90 -13.15
CA ASP A 41 -0.08 6.10 -14.35
C ASP A 41 0.47 4.70 -14.11
N LEU A 42 -0.41 3.70 -14.08
CA LEU A 42 -0.07 2.29 -13.87
C LEU A 42 0.02 1.49 -15.18
N THR A 43 -0.02 2.15 -16.34
CA THR A 43 0.03 1.46 -17.65
C THR A 43 1.44 1.03 -18.01
N TYR A 44 2.42 1.86 -17.69
CA TYR A 44 3.80 1.71 -18.17
C TYR A 44 4.82 1.52 -17.05
N TYR A 45 4.53 2.04 -15.87
CA TYR A 45 5.41 1.96 -14.72
C TYR A 45 4.62 2.10 -13.41
N HIS A 46 5.30 1.93 -12.28
CA HIS A 46 4.85 2.48 -11.01
C HIS A 46 6.01 3.15 -10.28
N LYS A 47 5.69 3.96 -9.27
CA LYS A 47 6.68 4.77 -8.51
C LYS A 47 6.68 4.47 -7.02
N LEU A 48 5.72 3.67 -6.55
CA LEU A 48 5.59 3.29 -5.17
C LEU A 48 5.26 1.81 -5.11
N GLU A 49 6.03 1.07 -4.33
CA GLU A 49 5.70 -0.28 -3.88
C GLU A 49 5.50 -0.23 -2.37
N ILE A 50 4.35 -0.67 -1.89
CA ILE A 50 4.07 -0.86 -0.46
C ILE A 50 4.05 -2.35 -0.20
N ILE A 51 4.96 -2.80 0.66
CA ILE A 51 5.27 -4.22 0.85
C ILE A 51 4.91 -4.61 2.27
N PHE A 52 3.99 -5.55 2.37
CA PHE A 52 3.54 -6.16 3.62
C PHE A 52 4.09 -7.58 3.70
N ASP A 53 4.79 -7.91 4.79
CA ASP A 53 5.27 -9.27 5.06
C ASP A 53 4.51 -9.89 6.24
N ASP A 54 4.39 -11.22 6.20
CA ASP A 54 3.52 -12.00 7.09
C ASP A 54 2.11 -11.41 7.12
N VAL A 55 1.45 -11.40 5.95
CA VAL A 55 0.07 -10.93 5.80
C VAL A 55 -0.88 -11.97 6.35
N PHE A 56 -1.72 -11.55 7.30
CA PHE A 56 -2.75 -12.39 7.92
C PHE A 56 -4.12 -12.19 7.29
N PHE A 57 -4.46 -10.93 6.99
CA PHE A 57 -5.80 -10.57 6.54
C PHE A 57 -5.76 -9.44 5.52
N VAL A 58 -6.65 -9.52 4.53
CA VAL A 58 -6.84 -8.51 3.49
C VAL A 58 -8.34 -8.39 3.20
N SER A 59 -8.89 -7.18 3.27
CA SER A 59 -10.28 -6.88 2.91
C SER A 59 -10.34 -5.71 1.93
N GLY A 60 -10.50 -6.01 0.65
CA GLY A 60 -10.70 -5.03 -0.42
C GLY A 60 -10.57 -5.70 -1.80
N VAL A 61 -10.21 -4.91 -2.81
CA VAL A 61 -10.20 -5.35 -4.21
C VAL A 61 -8.80 -5.52 -4.77
N PHE A 62 -8.65 -6.45 -5.72
CA PHE A 62 -7.40 -6.68 -6.42
C PHE A 62 -7.35 -5.94 -7.78
N GLY A 63 -8.52 -5.60 -8.36
CA GLY A 63 -8.67 -5.03 -9.70
C GLY A 63 -8.30 -3.54 -9.85
N GLY A 64 -7.50 -3.01 -8.95
CA GLY A 64 -7.09 -1.60 -8.89
C GLY A 64 -8.14 -0.67 -8.27
N TRP A 65 -7.66 0.47 -7.75
CA TRP A 65 -8.49 1.54 -7.20
C TRP A 65 -7.81 2.89 -7.28
N HIS A 66 -8.62 3.94 -7.24
CA HIS A 66 -8.21 5.33 -7.20
C HIS A 66 -8.34 5.93 -5.81
N SER A 67 -7.47 6.91 -5.50
CA SER A 67 -7.56 7.72 -4.30
C SER A 67 -7.29 9.21 -4.60
N ASP A 68 -8.19 10.07 -4.12
CA ASP A 68 -7.98 11.51 -3.99
C ASP A 68 -7.01 11.78 -2.84
N THR A 69 -5.91 12.45 -3.16
CA THR A 69 -4.77 12.68 -2.27
C THR A 69 -4.85 14.02 -1.53
N GLU A 70 -5.94 14.80 -1.68
CA GLU A 70 -6.19 15.99 -0.85
C GLU A 70 -6.43 15.61 0.63
N ARG A 71 -6.77 14.34 0.87
CA ARG A 71 -6.95 13.72 2.19
C ARG A 71 -5.90 12.63 2.46
N VAL A 72 -5.78 12.23 3.72
CA VAL A 72 -4.95 11.08 4.12
C VAL A 72 -5.47 9.83 3.41
N VAL A 73 -4.59 9.18 2.66
CA VAL A 73 -4.91 7.98 1.86
C VAL A 73 -4.49 6.72 2.60
N PHE A 74 -3.34 6.75 3.27
CA PHE A 74 -2.78 5.59 3.95
C PHE A 74 -2.58 5.87 5.44
N SER A 75 -3.19 5.06 6.31
CA SER A 75 -3.15 5.31 7.75
C SER A 75 -3.25 4.03 8.58
N LEU A 76 -2.99 4.18 9.89
CA LEU A 76 -3.43 3.21 10.89
C LEU A 76 -4.91 3.50 11.24
N PRO A 77 -5.68 2.50 11.69
CA PRO A 77 -7.06 2.71 12.12
C PRO A 77 -7.13 3.40 13.50
N ASP A 78 -8.05 4.35 13.64
CA ASP A 78 -8.38 4.94 14.95
C ASP A 78 -9.18 3.96 15.85
N ASN A 79 -9.89 3.02 15.23
CA ASN A 79 -10.76 2.03 15.87
C ASN A 79 -10.18 0.60 15.83
N GLU A 80 -8.87 0.47 16.02
CA GLU A 80 -8.11 -0.78 15.91
C GLU A 80 -8.76 -1.96 16.65
N LYS A 81 -9.23 -1.75 17.89
CA LYS A 81 -9.84 -2.81 18.71
C LYS A 81 -11.09 -3.41 18.08
N ASP A 82 -11.95 -2.58 17.50
CA ASP A 82 -13.20 -3.03 16.89
C ASP A 82 -12.92 -3.82 15.61
N LEU A 83 -11.93 -3.38 14.82
CA LEU A 83 -11.48 -4.07 13.62
C LEU A 83 -10.81 -5.40 13.96
N ASN A 84 -9.96 -5.43 14.99
CA ASN A 84 -9.33 -6.65 15.46
C ASN A 84 -10.36 -7.71 15.89
N GLN A 85 -11.41 -7.30 16.61
CA GLN A 85 -12.50 -8.21 16.98
C GLN A 85 -13.33 -8.65 15.77
N LYS A 86 -13.69 -7.71 14.89
CA LYS A 86 -14.52 -7.97 13.72
C LYS A 86 -13.88 -8.96 12.75
N PHE A 87 -12.57 -8.88 12.57
CA PHE A 87 -11.82 -9.70 11.62
C PHE A 87 -10.96 -10.79 12.29
N GLU A 88 -11.17 -11.00 13.59
CA GLU A 88 -10.46 -12.03 14.38
C GLU A 88 -8.93 -11.94 14.23
N ILE A 89 -8.40 -10.72 14.23
CA ILE A 89 -6.97 -10.45 14.02
C ILE A 89 -6.17 -10.97 15.22
N GLU A 90 -5.20 -11.84 14.94
CA GLU A 90 -4.30 -12.41 15.94
C GLU A 90 -3.37 -11.36 16.55
N GLN A 91 -2.88 -11.62 17.77
CA GLN A 91 -1.86 -10.77 18.40
C GLN A 91 -0.56 -10.77 17.58
N GLY A 92 0.03 -9.58 17.43
CA GLY A 92 1.30 -9.39 16.73
C GLY A 92 1.16 -8.93 15.28
N TYR A 93 -0.06 -8.81 14.76
CA TYR A 93 -0.34 -8.14 13.49
C TYR A 93 -0.78 -6.70 13.74
N GLU A 94 -0.37 -5.81 12.85
CA GLU A 94 -0.76 -4.40 12.86
C GLU A 94 -1.71 -4.16 11.66
N LEU A 95 -2.70 -3.28 11.85
CA LEU A 95 -3.71 -2.97 10.85
C LEU A 95 -3.33 -1.71 10.05
N PHE A 96 -3.57 -1.75 8.75
CA PHE A 96 -3.34 -0.66 7.81
C PHE A 96 -4.59 -0.41 6.99
N ILE A 97 -4.86 0.87 6.69
CA ILE A 97 -6.03 1.32 5.94
C ILE A 97 -5.57 2.07 4.68
N PHE A 98 -6.15 1.73 3.52
CA PHE A 98 -6.19 2.60 2.36
C PHE A 98 -7.59 3.16 2.13
N LYS A 99 -7.68 4.46 1.88
CA LYS A 99 -8.89 5.09 1.35
C LYS A 99 -8.98 4.81 -0.14
N ALA A 100 -10.05 4.15 -0.55
CA ALA A 100 -10.33 3.83 -1.94
C ALA A 100 -11.61 4.54 -2.37
N ASP A 101 -11.51 5.50 -3.27
CA ASP A 101 -12.62 6.41 -3.58
C ASP A 101 -13.62 5.82 -4.58
N ASP A 102 -13.18 4.80 -5.32
CA ASP A 102 -14.05 4.02 -6.19
C ASP A 102 -14.99 3.09 -5.41
N TYR A 103 -14.71 2.87 -4.11
CA TYR A 103 -15.40 1.88 -3.30
C TYR A 103 -15.99 2.51 -2.04
N LYS A 104 -17.10 1.94 -1.56
CA LYS A 104 -17.77 2.40 -0.33
C LYS A 104 -16.95 2.08 0.92
N ASN A 105 -16.14 1.03 0.88
CA ASN A 105 -15.37 0.55 2.01
C ASN A 105 -13.88 0.79 1.76
N ASP A 106 -13.16 1.11 2.83
CA ASP A 106 -11.71 1.21 2.82
C ASP A 106 -11.05 -0.17 2.59
N PHE A 107 -9.83 -0.16 2.06
CA PHE A 107 -8.99 -1.35 2.01
C PHE A 107 -8.34 -1.55 3.38
N ILE A 108 -8.46 -2.74 3.96
CA ILE A 108 -7.89 -3.07 5.27
C ILE A 108 -6.91 -4.23 5.12
N ILE A 109 -5.71 -4.09 5.68
CA ILE A 109 -4.65 -5.11 5.64
C ILE A 109 -4.14 -5.34 7.06
N ALA A 110 -3.95 -6.59 7.47
CA ALA A 110 -3.24 -6.96 8.70
C ALA A 110 -1.94 -7.67 8.36
N ALA A 111 -0.80 -7.15 8.82
CA ALA A 111 0.53 -7.72 8.56
C ALA A 111 1.47 -7.47 9.74
N LYS A 112 2.56 -8.26 9.84
CA LYS A 112 3.54 -8.05 10.92
C LYS A 112 4.51 -6.93 10.61
N THR A 113 4.91 -6.79 9.36
CA THR A 113 5.85 -5.74 8.96
C THR A 113 5.43 -5.04 7.68
N LEU A 114 5.88 -3.79 7.58
CA LEU A 114 5.61 -2.88 6.48
C LEU A 114 6.93 -2.26 6.02
N SER A 115 7.13 -2.21 4.72
CA SER A 115 8.20 -1.44 4.07
C SER A 115 7.69 -0.83 2.76
N PHE A 116 8.47 0.06 2.16
CA PHE A 116 8.13 0.64 0.88
C PHE A 116 9.38 0.96 0.06
N ASN A 117 9.19 1.08 -1.25
CA ASN A 117 10.21 1.49 -2.20
C ASN A 117 9.62 2.57 -3.14
N THR A 118 10.42 3.58 -3.49
CA THR A 118 10.04 4.70 -4.37
C THR A 118 10.77 4.71 -5.72
N ASP A 119 11.44 3.61 -6.06
CA ASP A 119 12.05 3.38 -7.37
C ASP A 119 10.96 3.41 -8.45
N THR A 120 11.34 3.85 -9.64
CA THR A 120 10.46 3.71 -10.80
C THR A 120 10.63 2.33 -11.41
N VAL A 121 9.57 1.53 -11.40
CA VAL A 121 9.58 0.17 -11.96
C VAL A 121 8.82 0.18 -13.27
N PHE A 122 9.50 -0.16 -14.37
CA PHE A 122 8.92 -0.22 -15.71
C PHE A 122 8.39 -1.63 -16.02
N TYR A 123 7.26 -1.69 -16.73
CA TYR A 123 6.65 -2.95 -17.18
C TYR A 123 7.09 -3.38 -18.59
N TYR A 124 8.08 -2.71 -19.15
CA TYR A 124 8.61 -2.96 -20.50
C TYR A 124 10.14 -2.92 -20.48
N ASP A 125 10.75 -3.57 -21.47
CA ASP A 125 12.21 -3.59 -21.63
C ASP A 125 12.76 -2.18 -21.85
N ARG A 126 13.75 -1.80 -21.05
CA ARG A 126 14.41 -0.49 -21.09
C ARG A 126 15.90 -0.67 -20.80
N ARG A 127 16.75 -0.30 -21.76
CA ARG A 127 18.20 -0.61 -21.72
C ARG A 127 19.04 0.37 -20.90
N ASP A 128 18.57 1.60 -20.75
CA ASP A 128 19.32 2.70 -20.11
C ASP A 128 18.66 3.12 -18.79
N LEU A 129 18.59 2.20 -17.84
CA LEU A 129 18.05 2.47 -16.50
C LEU A 129 18.99 3.40 -15.72
N LYS A 130 18.40 4.41 -15.08
CA LYS A 130 19.08 5.31 -14.14
C LYS A 130 19.11 4.71 -12.74
N GLU A 131 19.84 5.38 -11.84
CA GLU A 131 19.75 5.11 -10.41
C GLU A 131 18.30 5.25 -9.94
N ASN A 132 17.80 4.26 -9.17
CA ASN A 132 16.41 4.13 -8.73
C ASN A 132 15.40 3.82 -9.86
N GLU A 133 15.84 3.27 -11.00
CA GLU A 133 14.96 2.69 -12.03
C GLU A 133 15.16 1.17 -12.12
N ARG A 134 14.07 0.41 -12.22
CA ARG A 134 14.05 -1.07 -12.30
C ARG A 134 13.07 -1.55 -13.37
N ILE A 135 13.14 -2.82 -13.73
CA ILE A 135 12.15 -3.52 -14.56
C ILE A 135 11.46 -4.56 -13.69
N SER A 136 10.13 -4.70 -13.84
CA SER A 136 9.31 -5.69 -13.12
C SER A 136 9.54 -7.12 -13.57
#